data_AF-A0A9P1CSB1-F1
#
_entry.id   AF-A0A9P1CSB1-F1
#
_cell.length_a   1.000
_cell.length_b   1.000
_cell.length_c   1.000
_cell.angle_alpha   90.00
_cell.angle_beta   90.00
_cell.angle_gamma   90.00
#
_symmetry.space_group_name_H-M   'P 1'
#
loop_
_entity.id
_entity.type
_entity.pdbx_description
1 polymer ?
#
loop_
_entity_poly.entity_id
_entity_poly.type
_entity_poly.pdbx_seq_one_letter_code
_entity_poly.pdbx_strand_id
1 'polypeptide(L)'
;MGPMDLSKWAFLEDDDDEGQACFAEASELREQANALAHHAHGKEPSERQKSLREAVSMYCRAVELLKTSRLPASAPARELGLHCRLNAACLALEAASIPTPGAQGQKQAQQAEKTSERLALEALELDPKNPHAALLLARLSADQRAAWLALAKSWASERQDQ
;
A
#
# COMPACT_ATOMS: atom_id res chain seq x y z
N MET A 1 -35.93 -18.10 -38.00
CA MET A 1 -35.08 -17.25 -37.13
C MET A 1 -33.73 -17.94 -37.02
N GLY A 2 -32.72 -17.44 -37.74
CA GLY A 2 -31.35 -17.95 -37.63
C GLY A 2 -30.70 -17.45 -36.34
N PRO A 3 -29.74 -18.19 -35.78
CA PRO A 3 -29.00 -17.75 -34.59
C PRO A 3 -28.30 -16.42 -34.90
N MET A 4 -28.48 -15.42 -34.04
CA MET A 4 -27.71 -14.18 -34.14
C MET A 4 -26.23 -14.51 -33.91
N ASP A 5 -25.43 -14.17 -34.90
CA ASP A 5 -23.98 -14.32 -34.88
C ASP A 5 -23.38 -13.33 -33.87
N LEU A 6 -23.03 -13.84 -32.68
CA LEU A 6 -22.39 -13.08 -31.60
C LEU A 6 -20.93 -12.70 -31.94
N SER A 7 -20.37 -13.18 -33.06
CA SER A 7 -18.98 -12.87 -33.46
C SER A 7 -18.76 -11.41 -33.86
N LYS A 8 -19.84 -10.66 -34.14
CA LYS A 8 -19.75 -9.26 -34.59
C LYS A 8 -19.29 -8.28 -33.50
N TRP A 9 -19.10 -8.74 -32.27
CA TRP A 9 -18.66 -7.94 -31.12
C TRP A 9 -17.29 -8.34 -30.56
N ALA A 10 -16.63 -9.34 -31.15
CA ALA A 10 -15.31 -9.81 -30.70
C ALA A 10 -14.17 -8.77 -30.88
N PHE A 11 -14.41 -7.68 -31.62
CA PHE A 11 -13.44 -6.57 -31.77
C PHE A 11 -13.50 -5.56 -30.60
N LEU A 12 -14.47 -5.69 -29.68
CA LEU A 12 -14.57 -4.86 -28.47
C LEU A 12 -13.87 -5.47 -27.26
N GLU A 13 -13.24 -6.64 -27.41
CA GLU A 13 -12.21 -7.10 -26.49
C GLU A 13 -10.94 -6.29 -26.82
N ASP A 14 -10.97 -5.00 -26.49
CA ASP A 14 -9.75 -4.20 -26.37
C ASP A 14 -8.95 -4.87 -25.24
N ASP A 15 -7.98 -5.70 -25.63
CA ASP A 15 -6.93 -6.18 -24.75
C ASP A 15 -6.34 -4.93 -24.07
N ASP A 16 -6.61 -4.75 -22.78
CA ASP A 16 -6.14 -3.62 -21.98
C ASP A 16 -4.64 -3.79 -21.69
N ASP A 17 -3.84 -3.83 -22.75
CA ASP A 17 -2.39 -4.06 -22.74
C ASP A 17 -1.69 -3.02 -21.87
N GLU A 18 -2.18 -1.78 -21.87
CA GLU A 18 -1.67 -0.70 -21.02
C GLU A 18 -1.95 -0.97 -19.55
N GLY A 19 -3.18 -1.39 -19.20
CA GLY A 19 -3.53 -1.82 -17.86
C GLY A 19 -2.66 -2.98 -17.40
N GLN A 20 -2.53 -4.03 -18.21
CA GLN A 20 -1.72 -5.21 -17.89
C GLN A 20 -0.25 -4.86 -17.68
N ALA A 21 0.31 -3.96 -18.51
CA ALA A 21 1.67 -3.46 -18.34
C ALA A 21 1.84 -2.68 -17.02
N CYS A 22 0.90 -1.79 -16.68
CA CYS A 22 0.92 -1.07 -15.41
C CYS A 22 0.84 -2.02 -14.20
N PHE A 23 0.01 -3.06 -14.28
CA PHE A 23 -0.11 -4.07 -13.22
C PHE A 23 1.18 -4.87 -13.06
N ALA A 24 1.79 -5.31 -14.17
CA ALA A 24 3.05 -6.04 -14.15
C ALA A 24 4.18 -5.18 -13.55
N GLU A 25 4.31 -3.91 -13.97
CA GLU A 25 5.31 -2.98 -13.41
C GLU A 25 5.06 -2.72 -11.91
N ALA A 26 3.79 -2.53 -11.51
CA ALA A 26 3.45 -2.36 -10.09
C ALA A 26 3.79 -3.60 -9.25
N SER A 27 3.57 -4.81 -9.80
CA SER A 27 3.91 -6.07 -9.13
C SER A 27 5.43 -6.23 -8.99
N GLU A 28 6.19 -5.89 -10.02
CA GLU A 28 7.65 -5.92 -9.99
C GLU A 28 8.21 -4.93 -8.95
N LEU A 29 7.71 -3.68 -8.94
CA LEU A 29 8.10 -2.69 -7.94
C LEU A 29 7.80 -3.14 -6.51
N ARG A 30 6.66 -3.81 -6.29
CA ARG A 30 6.33 -4.42 -4.99
C ARG A 30 7.36 -5.47 -4.59
N GLU A 31 7.77 -6.34 -5.51
CA GLU A 31 8.77 -7.38 -5.25
C GLU A 31 10.15 -6.81 -4.95
N GLN A 32 10.59 -5.81 -5.74
CA GLN A 32 11.83 -5.08 -5.49
C GLN A 32 11.80 -4.38 -4.11
N ALA A 33 10.69 -3.73 -3.77
CA ALA A 33 10.51 -3.09 -2.47
C ALA A 33 10.56 -4.10 -1.31
N ASN A 34 9.92 -5.26 -1.46
CA ASN A 34 9.97 -6.36 -0.50
C ASN A 34 11.41 -6.87 -0.29
N ALA A 35 12.13 -7.16 -1.37
CA ALA A 35 13.51 -7.60 -1.30
C ALA A 35 14.40 -6.55 -0.62
N LEU A 36 14.25 -5.29 -1.00
CA LEU A 36 15.03 -4.20 -0.42
C LEU A 36 14.76 -4.01 1.08
N ALA A 37 13.49 -4.06 1.49
CA ALA A 37 13.09 -3.99 2.89
C ALA A 37 13.66 -5.17 3.70
N HIS A 38 13.54 -6.40 3.16
CA HIS A 38 14.10 -7.59 3.80
C HIS A 38 15.62 -7.48 4.00
N HIS A 39 16.36 -7.04 2.97
CA HIS A 39 17.80 -6.84 3.07
C HIS A 39 18.20 -5.66 3.98
N ALA A 40 17.31 -4.71 4.25
CA ALA A 40 17.61 -3.55 5.08
C ALA A 40 17.90 -3.93 6.56
N HIS A 41 17.32 -5.02 7.05
CA HIS A 41 17.49 -5.44 8.46
C HIS A 41 18.93 -5.88 8.80
N GLY A 42 19.72 -6.28 7.81
CA GLY A 42 21.14 -6.64 8.00
C GLY A 42 22.11 -5.47 7.85
N LYS A 43 21.61 -4.25 7.63
CA LYS A 43 22.44 -3.06 7.38
C LYS A 43 22.58 -2.17 8.62
N GLU A 44 23.64 -1.36 8.62
CA GLU A 44 23.85 -0.31 9.60
C GLU A 44 22.67 0.69 9.63
N PRO A 45 22.38 1.36 10.77
CA PRO A 45 21.17 2.17 10.93
C PRO A 45 20.92 3.20 9.84
N SER A 46 21.95 3.93 9.41
CA SER A 46 21.85 4.93 8.35
C SER A 46 21.48 4.32 6.99
N GLU A 47 22.14 3.20 6.64
CA GLU A 47 21.89 2.49 5.39
C GLU A 47 20.55 1.74 5.39
N ARG A 48 20.17 1.19 6.54
CA ARG A 48 18.84 0.63 6.78
C ARG A 48 17.77 1.69 6.56
N GLN A 49 17.91 2.86 7.19
CA GLN A 49 16.97 3.96 7.02
C GLN A 49 16.83 4.39 5.55
N LYS A 50 17.96 4.51 4.84
CA LYS A 50 17.96 4.82 3.40
C LYS A 50 17.22 3.75 2.59
N SER A 51 17.54 2.47 2.83
CA SER A 51 16.93 1.33 2.12
C SER A 51 15.42 1.25 2.36
N LEU A 52 14.97 1.47 3.59
CA LEU A 52 13.54 1.48 3.93
C LEU A 52 12.80 2.63 3.22
N ARG A 53 13.37 3.84 3.17
CA ARG A 53 12.76 4.97 2.44
C ARG A 53 12.66 4.73 0.94
N GLU A 54 13.67 4.08 0.38
CA GLU A 54 13.67 3.69 -1.03
C GLU A 54 12.58 2.64 -1.30
N ALA A 55 12.44 1.63 -0.44
CA ALA A 55 11.34 0.66 -0.53
C ALA A 55 9.96 1.34 -0.43
N VAL A 56 9.78 2.31 0.47
CA VAL A 56 8.54 3.12 0.55
C VAL A 56 8.28 3.86 -0.76
N SER A 57 9.32 4.42 -1.38
CA SER A 57 9.18 5.14 -2.66
C SER A 57 8.76 4.22 -3.80
N MET A 58 9.30 3.00 -3.86
CA MET A 58 8.92 1.97 -4.82
C MET A 58 7.44 1.56 -4.66
N TYR A 59 6.99 1.33 -3.43
CA TYR A 59 5.57 1.04 -3.17
C TYR A 59 4.65 2.19 -3.58
N CYS A 60 5.02 3.43 -3.27
CA CYS A 60 4.23 4.59 -3.69
C CYS A 60 4.13 4.67 -5.22
N ARG A 61 5.24 4.40 -5.95
CA ARG A 61 5.21 4.35 -7.41
C ARG A 61 4.31 3.23 -7.93
N ALA A 62 4.37 2.04 -7.32
CA ALA A 62 3.47 0.93 -7.67
C ALA A 62 1.99 1.33 -7.47
N VAL A 63 1.67 2.05 -6.39
CA VAL A 63 0.31 2.56 -6.14
C VAL A 63 -0.13 3.55 -7.22
N GLU A 64 0.74 4.48 -7.62
CA GLU A 64 0.40 5.45 -8.66
C GLU A 64 0.15 4.78 -10.03
N LEU A 65 0.95 3.78 -10.41
CA LEU A 65 0.71 2.98 -11.63
C LEU A 65 -0.67 2.32 -11.62
N LEU A 66 -1.07 1.76 -10.47
CA LEU A 66 -2.39 1.13 -10.33
C LEU A 66 -3.53 2.14 -10.39
N LYS A 67 -3.32 3.37 -9.91
CA LYS A 67 -4.31 4.46 -10.00
C LYS A 67 -4.51 4.95 -11.43
N THR A 68 -3.45 4.99 -12.24
CA THR A 68 -3.51 5.47 -13.62
C THR A 68 -4.00 4.41 -14.60
N SER A 69 -3.88 3.13 -14.25
CA SER A 69 -4.39 2.03 -15.07
C SER A 69 -5.93 2.02 -15.15
N ARG A 70 -6.49 1.36 -16.17
CA ARG A 70 -7.93 1.04 -16.23
C ARG A 70 -8.30 -0.18 -15.38
N LEU A 71 -7.31 -0.83 -14.78
CA LEU A 71 -7.43 -2.01 -13.91
C LEU A 71 -7.81 -1.81 -12.42
N PRO A 72 -7.89 -0.61 -11.80
CA PRO A 72 -8.06 -0.50 -10.34
C PRO A 72 -9.38 -1.10 -9.84
N ALA A 73 -10.33 -1.40 -10.73
CA ALA A 73 -11.56 -2.11 -10.40
C ALA A 73 -11.36 -3.63 -10.20
N SER A 74 -10.30 -4.23 -10.76
CA SER A 74 -10.06 -5.66 -10.67
C SER A 74 -9.65 -6.08 -9.25
N ALA A 75 -10.10 -7.26 -8.80
CA ALA A 75 -9.75 -7.77 -7.47
C ALA A 75 -8.22 -7.90 -7.26
N PRO A 76 -7.42 -8.43 -8.21
CA PRO A 76 -5.98 -8.50 -8.05
C PRO A 76 -5.29 -7.14 -7.95
N ALA A 77 -5.71 -6.14 -8.74
CA ALA A 77 -5.16 -4.79 -8.65
C ALA A 77 -5.49 -4.12 -7.32
N ARG A 78 -6.71 -4.33 -6.79
CA ARG A 78 -7.11 -3.84 -5.47
C ARG A 78 -6.29 -4.47 -4.36
N GLU A 79 -6.10 -5.79 -4.40
CA GLU A 79 -5.28 -6.52 -3.42
C GLU A 79 -3.82 -6.07 -3.47
N LEU A 80 -3.22 -5.99 -4.66
CA LEU A 80 -1.87 -5.46 -4.84
C LEU A 80 -1.76 -4.02 -4.30
N GLY A 81 -2.72 -3.17 -4.64
CA GLY A 81 -2.78 -1.79 -4.17
C GLY A 81 -2.91 -1.67 -2.65
N LEU A 82 -3.65 -2.59 -2.02
CA LEU A 82 -3.80 -2.66 -0.57
C LEU A 82 -2.47 -3.07 0.10
N HIS A 83 -1.81 -4.13 -0.40
CA HIS A 83 -0.51 -4.56 0.09
C HIS A 83 0.54 -3.46 -0.02
N CYS A 84 0.63 -2.78 -1.17
CA CYS A 84 1.60 -1.71 -1.36
C CYS A 84 1.39 -0.57 -0.36
N ARG A 85 0.13 -0.14 -0.14
CA ARG A 85 -0.19 0.93 0.81
C ARG A 85 0.14 0.57 2.25
N LEU A 86 -0.29 -0.61 2.70
CA LEU A 86 -0.06 -1.07 4.08
C LEU A 86 1.43 -1.30 4.36
N ASN A 87 2.16 -1.94 3.43
CA ASN A 87 3.59 -2.16 3.58
C ASN A 87 4.36 -0.83 3.60
N ALA A 88 4.06 0.09 2.69
CA ALA A 88 4.68 1.42 2.68
C ALA A 88 4.38 2.19 3.97
N ALA A 89 3.16 2.12 4.49
CA ALA A 89 2.78 2.77 5.73
C ALA A 89 3.58 2.23 6.93
N CYS A 90 3.77 0.92 7.02
CA CYS A 90 4.59 0.28 8.04
C CYS A 90 6.07 0.67 7.93
N LEU A 91 6.65 0.56 6.73
CA LEU A 91 8.07 0.84 6.50
C LEU A 91 8.42 2.32 6.70
N ALA A 92 7.48 3.23 6.41
CA ALA A 92 7.65 4.66 6.71
C ALA A 92 7.86 4.90 8.21
N LEU A 93 7.02 4.29 9.06
CA LEU A 93 7.15 4.38 10.51
C LEU A 93 8.39 3.68 11.03
N GLU A 94 8.76 2.54 10.44
CA GLU A 94 10.00 1.85 10.78
C GLU A 94 11.23 2.72 10.48
N ALA A 95 11.30 3.33 9.29
CA ALA A 95 12.40 4.22 8.93
C ALA A 95 12.51 5.45 9.86
N ALA A 96 11.37 5.95 10.35
CA ALA A 96 11.31 7.04 11.33
C ALA A 96 11.70 6.62 12.75
N SER A 97 11.56 5.33 13.08
CA SER A 97 11.98 4.81 14.39
C SER A 97 13.51 4.72 14.54
N ILE A 98 14.26 4.81 13.43
CA ILE A 98 15.72 4.82 13.44
C ILE A 98 16.23 6.19 13.91
N PRO A 99 16.97 6.28 15.04
CA PRO A 99 17.39 7.54 15.61
C PRO A 99 18.19 8.39 14.63
N THR A 100 17.70 9.60 14.36
CA THR A 100 18.41 10.61 13.58
C THR A 100 18.53 11.86 14.46
N PRO A 101 19.74 12.32 14.81
CA PRO A 101 19.91 13.42 15.75
C PRO A 101 19.43 14.76 15.20
N GLY A 102 18.95 15.61 16.11
CA GLY A 102 18.60 17.00 15.84
C GLY A 102 17.25 17.22 15.14
N ALA A 103 17.04 18.45 14.69
CA ALA A 103 15.78 18.89 14.06
C ALA A 103 15.44 18.12 12.77
N GLN A 104 16.44 17.54 12.11
CA GLN A 104 16.25 16.75 10.90
C GLN A 104 15.51 15.43 11.20
N GLY A 105 15.82 14.77 12.31
CA GLY A 105 15.13 13.54 12.71
C GLY A 105 13.66 13.79 13.06
N GLN A 106 13.36 14.89 13.77
CA GLN A 106 11.98 15.26 14.09
C GLN A 106 11.13 15.54 12.84
N LYS A 107 11.68 16.29 11.86
CA LYS A 107 10.99 16.54 10.59
C LYS A 107 10.76 15.25 9.81
N GLN A 108 11.72 14.34 9.80
CA GLN A 108 11.59 13.05 9.13
C GLN A 108 10.53 12.16 9.79
N ALA A 109 10.46 12.13 11.12
CA ALA A 109 9.44 11.39 11.86
C ALA A 109 8.03 11.93 11.54
N GLN A 110 7.83 13.25 11.61
CA GLN A 110 6.54 13.87 11.26
C GLN A 110 6.12 13.58 9.81
N GLN A 111 7.08 13.62 8.87
CA GLN A 111 6.79 13.30 7.47
C GLN A 111 6.41 11.82 7.28
N ALA A 112 7.06 10.91 8.00
CA ALA A 112 6.71 9.50 7.98
C ALA A 112 5.32 9.23 8.56
N GLU A 113 4.96 9.87 9.67
CA GLU A 113 3.62 9.78 10.27
C GLU A 113 2.54 10.24 9.29
N LYS A 114 2.70 11.42 8.67
CA LYS A 114 1.78 11.92 7.63
C LYS A 114 1.67 10.98 6.42
N THR A 115 2.80 10.40 6.01
CA THR A 115 2.84 9.46 4.89
C THR A 115 2.10 8.17 5.24
N SER A 116 2.33 7.64 6.44
CA SER A 116 1.68 6.43 6.96
C SER A 116 0.17 6.63 7.14
N GLU A 117 -0.24 7.78 7.71
CA GLU A 117 -1.64 8.14 7.88
C GLU A 117 -2.37 8.22 6.53
N ARG A 118 -1.81 8.95 5.57
CA ARG A 118 -2.36 9.06 4.21
C ARG A 118 -2.54 7.67 3.57
N LEU A 119 -1.50 6.83 3.62
CA LEU A 119 -1.55 5.50 3.01
C LEU A 119 -2.56 4.57 3.69
N ALA A 120 -2.71 4.67 5.01
CA ALA A 120 -3.73 3.92 5.75
C ALA A 120 -5.16 4.38 5.40
N LEU A 121 -5.39 5.68 5.23
CA LEU A 121 -6.67 6.21 4.75
C LEU A 121 -6.98 5.74 3.32
N GLU A 122 -6.01 5.84 2.40
CA GLU A 122 -6.17 5.33 1.03
C GLU A 122 -6.38 3.80 1.00
N ALA A 123 -5.86 3.06 1.99
CA ALA A 123 -6.13 1.63 2.12
C ALA A 123 -7.60 1.36 2.53
N LEU A 124 -8.18 2.20 3.39
CA LEU A 124 -9.60 2.14 3.73
C LEU A 124 -10.52 2.54 2.57
N GLU A 125 -10.06 3.37 1.64
CA GLU A 125 -10.81 3.65 0.40
C GLU A 125 -10.93 2.39 -0.48
N LEU A 126 -9.89 1.55 -0.51
CA LEU A 126 -9.91 0.27 -1.23
C LEU A 126 -10.65 -0.83 -0.47
N ASP A 127 -10.51 -0.86 0.84
CA ASP A 127 -11.12 -1.84 1.74
C ASP A 127 -11.62 -1.15 3.03
N PRO A 128 -12.90 -0.70 3.05
CA PRO A 128 -13.45 0.11 4.14
C PRO A 128 -13.45 -0.54 5.53
N LYS A 129 -13.32 -1.87 5.59
CA LYS A 129 -13.25 -2.63 6.84
C LYS A 129 -11.90 -3.32 7.02
N ASN A 130 -10.82 -2.69 6.59
CA ASN A 130 -9.48 -3.26 6.73
C ASN A 130 -8.95 -3.11 8.17
N PRO A 131 -8.73 -4.20 8.93
CA PRO A 131 -8.26 -4.10 10.31
C PRO A 131 -6.83 -3.56 10.41
N HIS A 132 -5.95 -3.86 9.46
CA HIS A 132 -4.57 -3.37 9.48
C HIS A 132 -4.48 -1.86 9.27
N ALA A 133 -5.27 -1.31 8.34
CA ALA A 133 -5.36 0.14 8.16
C ALA A 133 -5.88 0.83 9.42
N ALA A 134 -6.92 0.29 10.06
CA ALA A 134 -7.44 0.81 11.32
C ALA A 134 -6.39 0.75 12.46
N LEU A 135 -5.60 -0.32 12.55
CA LEU A 135 -4.50 -0.42 13.52
C LEU A 135 -3.43 0.65 13.29
N LEU A 136 -3.06 0.92 12.04
CA LEU A 136 -2.12 1.98 11.70
C LEU A 136 -2.66 3.36 12.12
N LEU A 137 -3.93 3.66 11.83
CA LEU A 137 -4.56 4.91 12.24
C LEU A 137 -4.66 5.04 13.76
N ALA A 138 -4.95 3.96 14.48
CA ALA A 138 -4.93 3.95 15.95
C ALA A 138 -3.55 4.29 16.54
N ARG A 139 -2.48 3.84 15.88
CA ARG A 139 -1.11 4.14 16.32
C ARG A 139 -0.80 5.63 16.16
N LEU A 140 -1.27 6.25 15.07
CA LEU A 140 -0.94 7.61 14.68
C LEU A 140 -1.83 8.67 15.34
N SER A 141 -3.11 8.41 15.52
CA SER A 141 -4.05 9.37 16.10
C SER A 141 -4.20 9.16 17.60
N ALA A 142 -3.63 10.06 18.41
CA ALA A 142 -3.79 9.99 19.88
C ALA A 142 -5.26 10.15 20.31
N ASP A 143 -5.97 11.10 19.71
CA ASP A 143 -7.35 11.45 20.09
C ASP A 143 -8.37 10.40 19.65
N GLN A 144 -8.14 9.72 18.54
CA GLN A 144 -9.05 8.71 18.00
C GLN A 144 -8.56 7.27 18.22
N ARG A 145 -7.46 7.08 18.95
CA ARG A 145 -6.84 5.76 19.17
C ARG A 145 -7.84 4.70 19.62
N ALA A 146 -8.63 5.01 20.65
CA ALA A 146 -9.58 4.05 21.22
C ALA A 146 -10.66 3.63 20.21
N ALA A 147 -11.16 4.58 19.41
CA ALA A 147 -12.15 4.32 18.38
C ALA A 147 -11.58 3.43 17.27
N TRP A 148 -10.40 3.77 16.75
CA TRP A 148 -9.73 2.98 15.72
C TRP A 148 -9.35 1.57 16.19
N LEU A 149 -8.90 1.41 17.44
CA LEU A 149 -8.62 0.09 18.02
C LEU A 149 -9.90 -0.76 18.14
N ALA A 150 -11.03 -0.15 18.49
CA ALA A 150 -12.31 -0.86 18.57
C ALA A 150 -12.74 -1.35 17.18
N LEU A 151 -12.63 -0.50 16.16
CA LEU A 151 -12.94 -0.86 14.77
C LEU A 151 -12.02 -1.98 14.26
N ALA A 152 -10.71 -1.84 14.46
CA ALA A 152 -9.73 -2.86 14.07
C ALA A 152 -10.06 -4.25 14.65
N LYS A 153 -10.40 -4.31 15.95
CA LYS A 153 -10.78 -5.55 16.62
C LYS A 153 -12.08 -6.13 16.08
N SER A 154 -13.10 -5.30 15.87
CA SER A 154 -14.38 -5.73 15.30
C SER A 154 -14.18 -6.34 13.92
N TRP A 155 -13.45 -5.64 13.04
CA TRP A 155 -13.24 -6.07 11.66
C TRP A 155 -12.34 -7.30 11.55
N ALA A 156 -11.29 -7.41 12.38
CA ALA A 156 -10.46 -8.62 12.43
C ALA A 156 -11.29 -9.84 12.87
N SER A 157 -12.13 -9.69 13.91
CA SER A 157 -13.02 -10.75 14.37
C SER A 157 -14.06 -11.16 13.32
N GLU A 158 -14.61 -10.22 12.55
CA GLU A 158 -15.54 -10.49 11.44
C GLU A 158 -14.86 -11.32 10.33
N ARG A 159 -13.56 -11.10 10.11
CA ARG A 159 -12.76 -11.76 9.05
C ARG A 159 -12.10 -13.06 9.47
N GLN A 160 -12.10 -13.37 10.76
CA GLN A 160 -11.27 -14.44 11.36
C GLN A 160 -9.77 -14.20 11.14
N ASP A 161 -9.37 -12.94 10.93
CA ASP A 161 -7.97 -12.54 10.92
C ASP A 161 -7.47 -12.61 12.38
N GLN A 162 -6.51 -13.52 12.65
CA GLN A 162 -5.89 -13.68 13.98
C GLN A 162 -4.78 -12.66 14.22
#